data_AF-A0A533ZZ21-F1
#
_entry.id   AF-A0A533ZZ21-F1
#
_cell.length_a   1.000
_cell.length_b   1.000
_cell.length_c   1.000
_cell.angle_alpha   90.00
_cell.angle_beta   90.00
_cell.angle_gamma   90.00
#
_symmetry.space_group_name_H-M   'P 1'
#
loop_
_entity.id
_entity.type
_entity.pdbx_description
1 polymer ?
#
loop_
_entity_poly.entity_id
_entity_poly.type
_entity_poly.pdbx_seq_one_letter_code
_entity_poly.pdbx_strand_id
1 'polypeptide(L)'
;MNHFIFKDTQESINTIVRKVKSLCPADFSIALDHFMTMQCLSQAKAIALLLQKNIDYKLKEIKMLQTRMRGIARSYLDEYIPKILSLLTDINSFYNFFLSFYRDIYELIHSLNEISDENEKNGSIDNL
;
A
#
# COMPACT_ATOMS: atom_id res chain seq x y z
N MET A 1 -11.56 14.63 4.56
CA MET A 1 -11.98 14.48 3.16
C MET A 1 -10.80 14.83 2.28
N ASN A 2 -10.03 13.85 1.80
CA ASN A 2 -8.94 14.10 0.85
C ASN A 2 -9.55 14.14 -0.56
N HIS A 3 -9.54 15.31 -1.18
CA HIS A 3 -9.95 15.48 -2.57
C HIS A 3 -8.85 14.94 -3.50
N PHE A 4 -8.96 13.68 -3.88
CA PHE A 4 -8.21 13.16 -5.02
C PHE A 4 -8.83 13.77 -6.29
N ILE A 5 -8.18 14.81 -6.81
CA ILE A 5 -8.51 15.38 -8.12
C ILE A 5 -7.92 14.45 -9.17
N PHE A 6 -8.77 13.62 -9.80
CA PHE A 6 -8.38 12.89 -11.00
C PHE A 6 -8.19 13.91 -12.12
N LYS A 7 -6.93 14.13 -12.52
CA LYS A 7 -6.65 14.88 -13.74
C LYS A 7 -7.19 14.08 -14.91
N ASP A 8 -7.91 14.77 -15.79
CA ASP A 8 -8.38 14.21 -17.06
C ASP A 8 -7.17 13.99 -17.97
N THR A 9 -6.53 12.84 -17.83
CA THR A 9 -5.41 12.42 -18.66
C THR A 9 -5.95 11.40 -19.66
N GLN A 10 -6.33 11.87 -20.85
CA GLN A 10 -6.55 11.01 -22.02
C GLN A 10 -5.20 10.42 -22.46
N GLU A 11 -4.70 9.46 -21.69
CA GLU A 11 -3.58 8.63 -22.08
C GLU A 11 -4.09 7.60 -23.11
N SER A 12 -3.29 7.30 -24.13
CA SER A 12 -3.72 6.33 -25.14
C SER A 12 -3.95 4.95 -24.51
N ILE A 13 -4.97 4.22 -24.97
CA ILE A 13 -5.28 2.86 -24.49
C ILE A 13 -4.04 1.96 -24.58
N ASN A 14 -3.23 2.09 -25.64
CA ASN A 14 -2.00 1.32 -25.82
C ASN A 14 -0.95 1.60 -24.73
N THR A 15 -0.89 2.84 -24.23
CA THR A 15 -0.01 3.22 -23.11
C THR A 15 -0.50 2.58 -21.81
N ILE A 16 -1.80 2.64 -21.56
CA ILE A 16 -2.43 2.03 -20.37
C ILE A 16 -2.21 0.52 -20.35
N VAL A 17 -2.49 -0.17 -21.47
CA VAL A 17 -2.31 -1.64 -21.59
C VAL A 17 -0.86 -2.03 -21.37
N ARG A 18 0.10 -1.28 -21.92
CA ARG A 18 1.53 -1.53 -21.71
C ARG A 18 1.93 -1.38 -20.24
N LYS A 19 1.43 -0.33 -19.59
CA LYS A 19 1.67 -0.06 -18.17
C LYS A 19 1.09 -1.17 -17.29
N VAL A 20 -0.16 -1.58 -17.51
CA VAL A 20 -0.79 -2.69 -16.77
C VAL A 20 -0.04 -3.99 -16.99
N LYS A 21 0.35 -4.33 -18.23
CA LYS A 21 1.14 -5.54 -18.53
C LYS A 21 2.52 -5.54 -17.88
N SER A 22 3.09 -4.36 -17.62
CA SER A 22 4.37 -4.24 -16.91
C SER A 22 4.25 -4.41 -15.39
N LEU A 23 3.04 -4.35 -14.83
CA LEU A 23 2.81 -4.55 -13.41
C LEU A 23 2.56 -6.04 -13.14
N CYS A 24 3.45 -6.69 -12.41
CA CYS A 24 3.20 -8.03 -11.92
C CYS A 24 2.33 -7.95 -10.65
N PRO A 25 1.18 -8.65 -10.58
CA PRO A 25 0.32 -8.64 -9.39
C PRO A 25 1.02 -9.06 -8.09
N ALA A 26 2.07 -9.89 -8.19
CA ALA A 26 2.80 -10.40 -7.03
C ALA A 26 3.82 -9.40 -6.44
N ASP A 27 4.32 -8.44 -7.23
CA ASP A 27 5.45 -7.59 -6.83
C ASP A 27 5.16 -6.78 -5.57
N PHE A 28 3.95 -6.24 -5.47
CA PHE A 28 3.55 -5.45 -4.30
C PHE A 28 3.49 -6.30 -3.03
N SER A 29 2.88 -7.49 -3.10
CA SER A 29 2.77 -8.39 -1.94
C SER A 29 4.14 -8.86 -1.46
N ILE A 30 5.04 -9.21 -2.39
CA ILE A 30 6.40 -9.65 -2.07
C ILE A 30 7.19 -8.51 -1.41
N ALA A 31 7.15 -7.31 -1.98
CA ALA A 31 7.84 -6.15 -1.44
C ALA A 31 7.32 -5.78 -0.04
N LEU A 32 6.00 -5.83 0.15
CA LEU A 32 5.36 -5.54 1.44
C LEU A 32 5.75 -6.59 2.51
N ASP A 33 5.68 -7.87 2.20
CA ASP A 33 6.04 -8.95 3.13
C ASP A 33 7.51 -8.87 3.56
N HIS A 34 8.41 -8.63 2.59
CA HIS A 34 9.83 -8.42 2.87
C HIS A 34 10.03 -7.20 3.79
N PHE A 35 9.38 -6.08 3.49
CA PHE A 35 9.45 -4.87 4.31
C PHE A 35 8.96 -5.13 5.75
N MET A 36 7.81 -5.78 5.91
CA MET A 36 7.22 -6.06 7.23
C MET A 36 8.08 -7.00 8.06
N THR A 37 8.64 -8.05 7.45
CA THR A 37 9.58 -8.96 8.12
C THR A 37 10.80 -8.21 8.66
N MET A 38 11.35 -7.28 7.87
CA MET A 38 12.47 -6.44 8.29
C MET A 38 12.10 -5.47 9.43
N GLN A 39 10.87 -4.94 9.44
CA GLN A 39 10.41 -4.08 10.55
C GLN A 39 10.29 -4.85 11.87
N CYS A 40 9.73 -6.07 11.86
CA CYS A 40 9.62 -6.90 13.07
C CYS A 40 10.99 -7.14 13.73
N LEU A 41 11.99 -7.52 12.93
CA LEU A 41 13.36 -7.73 13.43
C LEU A 41 13.99 -6.43 13.96
N SER A 42 13.72 -5.32 13.29
CA SER A 42 14.28 -4.01 13.65
C SER A 42 13.69 -3.48 14.97
N GLN A 43 12.39 -3.67 15.19
CA GLN A 43 11.73 -3.36 16.47
C GLN A 43 12.30 -4.20 17.62
N ALA A 44 12.48 -5.51 17.41
CA ALA A 44 13.07 -6.39 18.43
C ALA A 44 14.48 -5.93 18.82
N LYS A 45 15.31 -5.55 17.84
CA LYS A 45 16.66 -5.00 18.08
C LYS A 45 16.61 -3.67 18.84
N ALA A 46 15.68 -2.78 18.48
CA ALA A 46 15.51 -1.51 19.19
C ALA A 46 15.13 -1.72 20.66
N ILE A 47 14.16 -2.61 20.93
CA ILE A 47 13.75 -2.98 22.29
C ILE A 47 14.93 -3.57 23.07
N ALA A 48 15.70 -4.48 22.46
CA ALA A 48 16.87 -5.08 23.10
C ALA A 48 17.91 -4.02 23.53
N LEU A 49 18.19 -3.01 22.67
CA LEU A 49 19.10 -1.91 23.00
C LEU A 49 18.62 -1.06 24.19
N LEU A 50 17.31 -0.90 24.33
CA LEU A 50 16.70 -0.15 25.43
C LEU A 50 16.71 -0.93 26.75
N LEU A 51 16.48 -2.24 26.70
CA LEU A 51 16.46 -3.12 27.88
C LEU A 51 17.85 -3.53 28.37
N GLN A 52 18.87 -3.50 27.50
CA GLN A 52 20.23 -3.87 27.87
C GLN A 52 20.73 -3.01 29.03
N LYS A 53 21.32 -3.64 30.06
CA LYS A 53 21.90 -2.94 31.22
C LYS A 53 22.98 -1.94 30.79
N ASN A 54 23.15 -0.88 31.59
CA ASN A 54 24.25 0.07 31.38
C ASN A 54 25.59 -0.67 31.43
N ILE A 55 26.46 -0.36 30.47
CA ILE A 55 27.80 -0.96 30.44
C ILE A 55 28.62 -0.33 31.57
N ASP A 56 28.95 -1.14 32.57
CA ASP A 56 29.85 -0.75 33.64
C ASP A 56 31.31 -1.02 33.23
N TYR A 57 31.82 -0.15 32.37
CA TYR A 57 33.19 -0.23 31.88
C TYR A 57 33.87 1.15 32.02
N LYS A 58 35.20 1.15 32.22
CA LYS A 58 35.98 2.38 32.48
C LYS A 58 36.13 3.30 31.26
N LEU A 59 35.77 2.85 30.05
CA LEU A 59 35.81 3.66 28.82
C LEU A 59 34.56 4.55 28.69
N LYS A 60 34.78 5.86 28.77
CA LYS A 60 33.75 6.90 28.56
C LYS A 60 33.08 6.80 27.18
N GLU A 61 33.84 6.46 26.15
CA GLU A 61 33.35 6.37 24.76
C GLU A 61 32.25 5.31 24.59
N ILE A 62 32.40 4.15 25.25
CA ILE A 62 31.41 3.07 25.19
C ILE A 62 30.08 3.50 25.82
N LYS A 63 30.12 4.26 26.93
CA LYS A 63 28.93 4.81 27.58
C LYS A 63 28.22 5.85 26.70
N MET A 64 28.99 6.70 26.01
CA MET A 64 28.45 7.64 25.03
C MET A 64 27.78 6.92 23.86
N LEU A 65 28.43 5.87 23.33
CA LEU A 65 27.88 5.07 22.24
C LEU A 65 26.57 4.38 22.65
N GLN A 66 26.53 3.77 23.84
CA GLN A 66 25.30 3.16 24.36
C GLN A 66 24.15 4.17 24.46
N THR A 67 24.44 5.38 24.96
CA THR A 67 23.44 6.46 25.05
C THR A 67 22.92 6.86 23.67
N ARG A 68 23.82 7.04 22.70
CA ARG A 68 23.46 7.38 21.32
C ARG A 68 22.59 6.30 20.67
N MET A 69 22.98 5.04 20.81
CA MET A 69 22.22 3.90 20.26
C MET A 69 20.81 3.82 20.84
N ARG A 70 20.66 4.06 22.15
CA ARG A 70 19.33 4.13 22.77
C ARG A 70 18.49 5.31 22.28
N GLY A 71 19.12 6.47 22.05
CA GLY A 71 18.45 7.62 21.44
C GLY A 71 17.87 7.29 20.07
N ILE A 72 18.67 6.63 19.22
CA ILE A 72 18.24 6.16 17.90
C ILE A 72 17.12 5.12 18.00
N ALA A 73 17.26 4.15 18.91
CA ALA A 73 16.24 3.12 19.14
C ALA A 73 14.89 3.70 19.59
N ARG A 74 14.90 4.73 20.45
CA ARG A 74 13.67 5.46 20.83
C ARG A 74 13.05 6.18 19.66
N SER A 75 13.82 7.01 18.94
CA SER A 75 13.29 7.73 17.78
C SER A 75 12.70 6.78 16.74
N TYR A 76 13.35 5.63 16.50
CA TYR A 76 12.80 4.58 15.63
C TYR A 76 11.42 4.08 16.10
N LEU A 77 11.28 3.71 17.38
CA LEU A 77 10.03 3.19 17.93
C LEU A 77 8.93 4.25 18.07
N ASP A 78 9.29 5.45 18.52
CA ASP A 78 8.34 6.50 18.89
C ASP A 78 7.90 7.36 17.69
N GLU A 79 8.77 7.52 16.69
CA GLU A 79 8.50 8.41 15.54
C GLU A 79 8.31 7.65 14.22
N TYR A 80 9.18 6.66 13.94
CA TYR A 80 9.19 6.02 12.62
C TYR A 80 8.17 4.90 12.51
N ILE A 81 8.02 4.04 13.53
CA ILE A 81 7.01 2.98 13.51
C ILE A 81 5.58 3.54 13.30
N PRO A 82 5.14 4.59 14.02
CA PRO A 82 3.83 5.18 13.78
C PRO A 82 3.63 5.70 12.34
N LYS A 83 4.67 6.32 11.75
CA LYS A 83 4.61 6.79 10.36
C LYS A 83 4.46 5.65 9.36
N ILE A 84 5.17 4.53 9.57
CA ILE A 84 5.04 3.33 8.75
C ILE A 84 3.61 2.78 8.83
N LEU A 85 3.07 2.65 10.03
CA LEU A 85 1.71 2.16 10.24
C LEU A 85 0.64 3.07 9.63
N SER A 86 0.83 4.40 9.71
CA SER A 86 -0.03 5.37 9.04
C SER A 86 -0.03 5.17 7.53
N LEU A 87 1.15 5.04 6.91
CA LEU A 87 1.26 4.83 5.46
C LEU A 87 0.57 3.53 5.02
N LEU A 88 0.72 2.45 5.78
CA LEU A 88 0.03 1.19 5.48
C LEU A 88 -1.49 1.33 5.58
N THR A 89 -1.96 2.11 6.55
CA THR A 89 -3.39 2.42 6.70
C THR A 89 -3.91 3.23 5.51
N ASP A 90 -3.14 4.20 5.02
CA ASP A 90 -3.48 5.01 3.86
C ASP A 90 -3.55 4.16 2.58
N ILE A 91 -2.58 3.26 2.38
CA ILE A 91 -2.57 2.31 1.25
C ILE A 91 -3.80 1.41 1.28
N ASN A 92 -4.10 0.81 2.44
CA ASN A 92 -5.26 -0.06 2.60
C ASN A 92 -6.58 0.71 2.37
N SER A 93 -6.66 1.95 2.87
CA SER A 93 -7.85 2.80 2.66
C SER A 93 -8.05 3.14 1.19
N PHE A 94 -6.98 3.45 0.47
CA PHE A 94 -7.03 3.69 -0.97
C PHE A 94 -7.44 2.43 -1.75
N TYR A 95 -6.92 1.26 -1.38
CA TYR A 95 -7.31 -0.01 -2.00
C TYR A 95 -8.80 -0.29 -1.84
N ASN A 96 -9.33 -0.13 -0.62
CA ASN A 96 -10.76 -0.34 -0.35
C ASN A 96 -11.63 0.68 -1.12
N PHE A 97 -11.18 1.93 -1.20
CA PHE A 97 -11.83 2.95 -2.01
C PHE A 97 -11.87 2.56 -3.49
N PHE A 98 -10.73 2.16 -4.06
CA PHE A 98 -10.65 1.69 -5.45
C PHE A 98 -11.56 0.49 -5.71
N LEU A 99 -11.57 -0.51 -4.81
CA LEU A 99 -12.39 -1.71 -4.94
C LEU A 99 -13.89 -1.40 -4.98
N SER A 100 -14.35 -0.43 -4.18
CA SER A 100 -15.74 0.05 -4.22
C SER A 100 -16.09 0.60 -5.60
N PHE A 101 -15.27 1.51 -6.13
CA PHE A 101 -15.49 2.10 -7.46
C PHE A 101 -15.42 1.06 -8.57
N TYR A 102 -14.49 0.11 -8.49
CA TYR A 102 -14.38 -0.95 -9.48
C TYR A 102 -15.66 -1.77 -9.56
N ARG A 103 -16.23 -2.18 -8.40
CA ARG A 103 -17.49 -2.91 -8.37
C ARG A 103 -18.61 -2.11 -9.01
N ASP A 104 -18.78 -0.85 -8.61
CA ASP A 104 -19.87 -0.01 -9.11
C ASP A 104 -19.77 0.22 -10.63
N ILE A 105 -18.55 0.44 -11.15
CA ILE A 105 -18.31 0.62 -12.60
C ILE A 105 -18.47 -0.70 -13.35
N TYR A 106 -17.97 -1.80 -12.81
CA TYR A 106 -18.08 -3.12 -13.44
C TYR A 106 -19.55 -3.55 -13.55
N GLU A 107 -20.33 -3.40 -12.47
CA GLU A 107 -21.77 -3.67 -12.45
C GLU A 107 -22.52 -2.76 -13.45
N LEU A 108 -22.17 -1.47 -13.52
CA LEU A 108 -22.74 -0.55 -14.51
C LEU A 108 -22.44 -0.99 -15.95
N ILE A 109 -21.19 -1.30 -16.27
CA ILE A 109 -20.82 -1.74 -17.63
C ILE A 109 -21.51 -3.07 -17.96
N HIS A 110 -21.58 -4.00 -17.01
CA HIS A 110 -22.22 -5.30 -17.23
C HIS A 110 -23.72 -5.15 -17.48
N SER A 111 -24.41 -4.33 -16.68
CA SER A 111 -25.84 -4.05 -16.88
C SER A 111 -26.13 -3.36 -18.22
N LEU A 112 -25.26 -2.46 -18.68
CA LEU A 112 -25.38 -1.84 -20.00
C LEU A 112 -25.20 -2.85 -21.14
N ASN A 113 -24.27 -3.80 -20.99
CA ASN A 113 -24.08 -4.87 -21.97
C ASN A 113 -25.27 -5.84 -22.00
N GLU A 114 -25.84 -6.20 -20.84
CA GLU A 114 -27.05 -7.04 -20.78
C GLU A 114 -28.26 -6.38 -21.46
N ILE A 115 -28.45 -5.07 -21.24
CA ILE A 115 -29.51 -4.29 -21.91
C ILE A 115 -29.27 -4.21 -23.44
N SER A 116 -28.01 -4.11 -23.88
CA SER A 116 -27.63 -4.13 -25.29
C SER A 116 -27.95 -5.49 -25.93
N ASP A 117 -27.58 -6.58 -25.27
CA ASP A 117 -27.77 -7.95 -25.76
C ASP A 117 -29.27 -8.34 -25.81
N GLU A 118 -30.10 -7.84 -24.89
CA GLU A 118 -31.56 -8.02 -24.94
C GLU A 118 -32.21 -7.20 -26.07
N ASN A 119 -31.72 -5.99 -26.33
CA ASN A 119 -32.22 -5.15 -27.43
C ASN A 119 -31.83 -5.70 -28.81
N GLU A 120 -30.64 -6.31 -28.96
CA GLU A 120 -30.26 -7.01 -30.19
C GLU A 120 -31.10 -8.28 -30.42
N LYS A 121 -31.49 -9.00 -29.36
CA LYS A 121 -32.43 -10.13 -29.47
C LYS A 121 -33.86 -9.71 -29.84
N ASN A 122 -34.35 -8.61 -29.27
CA ASN A 122 -35.71 -8.11 -29.53
C ASN A 122 -35.83 -7.34 -30.87
N GLY A 123 -34.73 -6.79 -31.39
CA GLY A 123 -34.67 -6.14 -32.70
C GLY A 123 -34.68 -7.09 -33.91
N SER A 124 -34.68 -8.41 -33.69
CA SER A 124 -34.65 -9.44 -34.74
C SER A 124 -36.03 -10.03 -35.09
N ILE A 125 -37.13 -9.45 -34.58
CA ILE A 125 -38.50 -9.98 -34.83
C ILE A 125 -39.25 -9.27 -35.96
N ASP A 126 -38.76 -8.18 -36.53
CA ASP A 126 -39.43 -7.52 -37.67
C ASP A 126 -38.73 -7.81 -39.00
N ASN A 127 -38.93 -9.03 -39.51
CA ASN A 127 -38.89 -9.34 -40.95
C ASN A 127 -39.65 -10.66 -41.19
N LEU A 128 -40.98 -10.58 -41.16
CA LEU A 128 -41.91 -11.53 -41.76
C LEU A 128 -42.96 -10.78 -42.58
#